data_AF-A0A9D3YX91-F1
#
_entry.id   AF-A0A9D3YX91-F1
#
_cell.length_a   1.000
_cell.length_b   1.000
_cell.length_c   1.000
_cell.angle_alpha   90.00
_cell.angle_beta   90.00
_cell.angle_gamma   90.00
#
_symmetry.space_group_name_H-M   'P 1'
#
loop_
_entity.id
_entity.type
_entity.pdbx_description
1 polymer ?
#
loop_
_entity_poly.entity_id
_entity_poly.type
_entity_poly.pdbx_seq_one_letter_code
_entity_poly.pdbx_strand_id
1 'polypeptide(L)'
;MRKKVELKRNLKTAAVADVFAASRRLVDDHMNVFEVTDFNLPKPQTLTRILNRAREKHRPTDPSSLDFEVDTDFIGDGFLRDDVRVDGERHLIFASDDQLSRLQQ
;
A
#
# COMPACT_ATOMS: atom_id res chain seq x y z
N MET A 1 9.95 3.10 29.13
CA MET A 1 9.42 1.89 28.44
C MET A 1 8.02 2.09 27.83
N ARG A 2 7.09 2.78 28.50
CA ARG A 2 5.68 2.94 28.07
C ARG A 2 5.51 3.52 26.64
N LYS A 3 6.20 4.63 26.31
CA LYS A 3 6.19 5.26 24.98
C LYS A 3 6.56 4.32 23.81
N LYS A 4 7.61 3.49 23.97
CA LYS A 4 8.06 2.52 22.93
C LYS A 4 6.98 1.47 22.63
N VAL A 5 6.29 1.01 23.67
CA VAL A 5 5.25 -0.02 23.55
C VAL A 5 4.02 0.57 22.87
N GLU A 6 3.63 1.78 23.27
CA GLU A 6 2.53 2.52 22.69
C GLU A 6 2.76 2.83 21.21
N LEU A 7 3.95 3.33 20.84
CA LEU A 7 4.34 3.54 19.45
C LEU A 7 4.19 2.27 18.61
N LYS A 8 4.74 1.15 19.07
CA LYS A 8 4.62 -0.13 18.36
C LYS A 8 3.18 -0.61 18.25
N ARG A 9 2.34 -0.36 19.27
CA ARG A 9 0.93 -0.72 19.26
C ARG A 9 0.17 0.11 18.22
N ASN A 10 0.32 1.44 18.26
CA ASN A 10 -0.35 2.35 17.34
C ASN A 10 0.08 2.07 15.89
N LEU A 11 1.38 1.85 15.67
CA LEU A 11 1.91 1.48 14.37
C LEU A 11 1.29 0.19 13.84
N LYS A 12 1.10 -0.84 14.68
CA LYS A 12 0.42 -2.08 14.29
C LYS A 12 -1.05 -1.85 13.95
N THR A 13 -1.77 -1.05 14.73
CA THR A 13 -3.17 -0.71 14.45
C THR A 13 -3.29 0.03 13.11
N ALA A 14 -2.44 1.02 12.85
CA ALA A 14 -2.38 1.72 11.57
C ALA A 14 -1.99 0.79 10.41
N ALA A 15 -1.09 -0.17 10.65
CA ALA A 15 -0.70 -1.17 9.65
C ALA A 15 -1.87 -2.00 9.13
N VAL A 16 -2.80 -2.35 10.03
CA VAL A 16 -3.97 -3.19 9.72
C VAL A 16 -5.09 -2.37 9.11
N ALA A 17 -5.25 -1.11 9.55
CA ALA A 17 -6.26 -0.21 9.00
C ALA A 17 -5.98 0.16 7.54
N ASP A 18 -4.71 0.32 7.17
CA ASP A 18 -4.28 0.60 5.81
C ASP A 18 -3.11 -0.32 5.43
N VAL A 19 -3.46 -1.45 4.82
CA VAL A 19 -2.51 -2.52 4.47
C VAL A 19 -1.59 -2.12 3.31
N PHE A 20 -2.05 -1.21 2.44
CA PHE A 20 -1.38 -0.83 1.20
C PHE A 20 -0.57 0.47 1.30
N ALA A 21 -0.78 1.29 2.34
CA ALA A 21 0.02 2.52 2.53
C ALA A 21 1.53 2.27 2.56
N ALA A 22 2.27 3.25 2.05
CA ALA A 22 3.73 3.24 2.11
C ALA A 22 4.24 3.11 3.56
N SER A 23 5.03 2.07 3.83
CA SER A 23 5.52 1.78 5.18
C SER A 23 6.35 2.92 5.78
N ARG A 24 7.13 3.61 4.93
CA ARG A 24 7.95 4.76 5.34
C ARG A 24 7.08 5.91 5.84
N ARG A 25 6.04 6.28 5.09
CA ARG A 25 5.08 7.33 5.47
C ARG A 25 4.52 7.07 6.87
N LEU A 26 3.99 5.87 7.10
CA LEU A 26 3.42 5.53 8.41
C LEU A 26 4.44 5.56 9.55
N VAL A 27 5.67 5.11 9.31
CA VAL A 27 6.72 5.15 10.33
C VAL A 27 7.10 6.60 10.64
N ASP A 28 7.29 7.43 9.62
CA ASP A 28 7.66 8.84 9.80
C ASP A 28 6.53 9.60 10.52
N ASP A 29 5.27 9.43 10.12
CA ASP A 29 4.10 10.06 10.76
C ASP A 29 4.02 9.75 12.25
N HIS A 30 4.27 8.50 12.65
CA HIS A 30 4.22 8.08 14.05
C HIS A 30 5.48 8.45 14.83
N MET A 31 6.61 8.65 14.16
CA MET A 31 7.88 9.06 14.78
C MET A 31 7.97 10.57 15.00
N ASN A 32 7.38 11.37 14.12
CA ASN A 32 7.42 12.84 14.18
C ASN A 32 6.70 13.44 15.40
N VAL A 33 5.91 12.65 16.12
CA VAL A 33 5.24 13.04 17.37
C VAL A 33 6.23 13.10 18.55
N PHE A 34 7.40 12.46 18.43
CA PHE A 34 8.43 12.46 19.47
C PHE A 34 9.46 13.56 19.23
N GLU A 35 9.91 14.21 20.31
CA GLU A 35 11.00 15.18 20.24
C GLU A 35 12.31 14.51 19.83
N VAL A 36 13.15 15.23 19.08
CA VAL A 36 14.47 14.76 18.60
C VAL A 36 15.40 14.31 19.75
N THR A 37 15.12 14.77 20.97
CA THR A 37 15.85 14.48 22.21
C THR A 37 15.50 13.11 22.84
N ASP A 38 14.46 12.41 22.36
CA ASP A 38 14.08 11.08 22.85
C ASP A 38 15.06 9.99 22.32
N PHE A 39 16.26 9.90 22.90
CA PHE A 39 17.30 8.89 22.55
C PHE A 39 16.86 7.43 22.74
N ASN A 40 15.71 7.23 23.36
CA ASN A 40 15.09 5.94 23.60
C ASN A 40 14.00 5.62 22.56
N LEU A 41 14.21 5.91 21.27
CA LEU A 41 13.30 5.50 20.22
C LEU A 41 13.80 4.25 19.48
N PRO A 42 12.92 3.35 19.03
CA PRO A 42 13.31 2.27 18.13
C PRO A 42 13.82 2.82 16.80
N LYS A 43 14.78 2.14 16.16
CA LYS A 43 15.25 2.52 14.83
C LYS A 43 14.08 2.45 13.82
N PRO A 44 13.91 3.44 12.91
CA PRO A 44 12.84 3.43 11.90
C PRO A 44 12.77 2.13 11.10
N GLN A 45 13.91 1.59 10.68
CA GLN A 45 14.00 0.30 9.97
C GLN A 45 13.37 -0.87 10.76
N THR A 46 13.51 -0.87 12.09
CA THR A 46 12.89 -1.89 12.95
C THR A 46 11.38 -1.72 12.99
N LEU A 47 10.89 -0.48 13.01
CA LEU A 47 9.47 -0.17 12.95
C LEU A 47 8.86 -0.59 11.62
N THR A 48 9.53 -0.31 10.50
CA THR A 48 9.14 -0.77 9.16
C THR A 48 8.97 -2.29 9.12
N ARG A 49 9.91 -3.05 9.70
CA ARG A 49 9.82 -4.51 9.77
C ARG A 49 8.63 -4.99 10.61
N ILE A 50 8.37 -4.34 11.75
CA ILE A 50 7.22 -4.65 12.61
C ILE A 50 5.91 -4.38 11.87
N LEU A 51 5.83 -3.23 11.19
CA LEU A 51 4.68 -2.84 10.37
C LEU A 51 4.41 -3.86 9.26
N ASN A 52 5.42 -4.21 8.48
CA ASN A 52 5.30 -5.18 7.39
C ASN A 52 4.88 -6.56 7.89
N ARG A 53 5.45 -7.03 9.01
CA ARG A 53 5.05 -8.30 9.63
C ARG A 53 3.63 -8.29 10.18
N ALA A 54 3.15 -7.13 10.66
CA ALA A 54 1.76 -7.01 11.08
C ALA A 54 0.82 -7.12 9.86
N ARG A 55 1.16 -6.48 8.75
CA ARG A 55 0.41 -6.52 7.49
C ARG A 55 0.38 -7.87 6.81
N GLU A 56 1.45 -8.66 6.94
CA GLU A 56 1.60 -9.95 6.26
C GLU A 56 0.38 -10.86 6.41
N LYS A 57 -0.24 -10.90 7.59
CA LYS A 57 -1.44 -11.73 7.85
C LYS A 57 -2.76 -11.15 7.33
N HIS A 58 -2.77 -9.85 7.00
CA HIS A 58 -3.96 -9.11 6.60
C HIS A 58 -3.95 -8.73 5.11
N ARG A 59 -2.82 -8.93 4.42
CA ARG A 59 -2.77 -8.79 2.97
C ARG A 59 -3.71 -9.82 2.33
N PRO A 60 -4.51 -9.41 1.33
CA PRO A 60 -5.20 -10.39 0.51
C PRO A 60 -4.19 -11.32 -0.13
N THR A 61 -4.62 -12.56 -0.38
CA THR A 61 -3.82 -13.52 -1.14
C THR A 61 -3.64 -13.01 -2.55
N ASP A 62 -2.41 -13.08 -3.08
CA ASP A 62 -2.15 -12.72 -4.47
C ASP A 62 -3.02 -13.58 -5.39
N PRO A 63 -3.67 -12.98 -6.41
CA PRO A 63 -4.55 -13.71 -7.31
C PRO A 63 -3.73 -14.75 -8.09
N SER A 64 -4.26 -15.97 -8.17
CA SER A 64 -3.63 -17.09 -8.88
C SER A 64 -4.15 -17.26 -10.32
N SER A 65 -5.21 -16.54 -10.67
CA SER A 65 -5.81 -16.49 -12.01
C SER A 65 -6.17 -15.05 -12.36
N LEU A 66 -6.63 -14.82 -13.59
CA LEU A 66 -7.12 -13.51 -14.03
C LEU A 66 -8.58 -13.24 -13.60
N ASP A 67 -9.25 -14.20 -12.96
CA ASP A 67 -10.61 -14.06 -12.44
C ASP A 67 -10.61 -13.48 -11.02
N PHE A 68 -10.21 -12.21 -10.90
CA PHE A 68 -10.22 -11.45 -9.66
C PHE A 68 -10.98 -10.13 -9.81
N GLU A 69 -11.53 -9.62 -8.72
CA GLU A 69 -12.16 -8.30 -8.69
C GLU A 69 -11.09 -7.21 -8.68
N VAL A 70 -11.28 -6.19 -9.52
CA VAL A 70 -10.40 -5.02 -9.57
C VAL A 70 -11.02 -3.93 -8.72
N ASP A 71 -10.30 -3.51 -7.69
CA ASP A 71 -10.67 -2.36 -6.87
C ASP A 71 -10.29 -1.07 -7.61
N THR A 72 -11.28 -0.43 -8.22
CA THR A 72 -11.09 0.78 -9.02
C THR A 72 -10.74 2.00 -8.19
N ASP A 73 -10.98 1.98 -6.86
CA ASP A 73 -10.70 3.13 -5.99
C ASP A 73 -9.20 3.41 -5.87
N PHE A 74 -8.36 2.41 -6.17
CA PHE A 74 -6.90 2.54 -6.20
C PHE A 74 -6.34 2.87 -7.59
N ILE A 75 -7.20 3.05 -8.59
CA ILE A 75 -6.81 3.34 -9.97
C ILE A 75 -7.19 4.79 -10.27
N GLY A 76 -6.24 5.55 -10.82
CA GLY A 76 -6.51 6.94 -11.20
C GLY A 76 -7.66 7.03 -12.22
N ASP A 77 -8.50 8.06 -12.08
CA ASP A 77 -9.63 8.30 -12.96
C ASP A 77 -9.20 8.29 -14.43
N GLY A 78 -9.95 7.52 -15.25
CA GLY A 78 -9.69 7.38 -16.67
C GLY A 78 -8.45 6.56 -17.04
N PHE A 79 -7.69 6.01 -16.07
CA PHE A 79 -6.50 5.20 -16.38
C PHE A 79 -6.84 3.76 -16.79
N LEU A 80 -7.79 3.11 -16.11
CA LEU A 80 -8.40 1.88 -16.58
C LEU A 80 -9.32 2.21 -17.75
N ARG A 81 -8.98 1.73 -18.95
CA ARG A 81 -9.71 1.99 -20.19
C ARG A 81 -10.79 0.97 -20.45
N ASP A 82 -10.47 -0.30 -20.20
CA ASP A 82 -11.40 -1.39 -20.44
C ASP A 82 -11.00 -2.66 -19.66
N ASP A 83 -11.97 -3.55 -19.47
CA ASP A 83 -11.82 -4.90 -18.92
C ASP A 83 -12.60 -5.87 -19.81
N VAL A 84 -11.89 -6.49 -20.76
CA VAL A 84 -12.50 -7.28 -21.83
C VAL A 84 -12.10 -8.74 -21.74
N ARG A 85 -12.92 -9.62 -22.32
CA ARG A 85 -12.58 -11.04 -22.52
C ARG A 85 -12.41 -11.34 -24.00
N VAL A 86 -11.26 -11.85 -24.38
CA VAL A 86 -10.92 -12.26 -25.75
C VAL A 86 -10.41 -13.70 -25.71
N ASP A 87 -10.96 -14.57 -26.56
CA ASP A 87 -10.61 -16.00 -26.61
C ASP A 87 -10.66 -16.74 -25.25
N GLY A 88 -11.51 -16.26 -24.34
CA GLY A 88 -11.68 -16.82 -22.99
C GLY A 88 -10.69 -16.29 -21.95
N GLU A 89 -9.72 -15.45 -22.35
CA GLU A 89 -8.78 -14.79 -21.45
C GLU A 89 -9.25 -13.36 -21.12
N ARG A 90 -8.99 -12.91 -19.90
CA ARG A 90 -9.34 -11.56 -19.43
C ARG A 90 -8.18 -10.60 -19.65
N HIS A 91 -8.46 -9.42 -20.21
CA HIS A 91 -7.49 -8.38 -20.49
C HIS A 91 -7.91 -7.07 -19.81
N LEU A 92 -7.04 -6.57 -18.93
CA LEU A 92 -7.17 -5.25 -18.33
C LEU A 92 -6.36 -4.23 -19.15
N ILE A 93 -7.03 -3.23 -19.70
CA ILE A 93 -6.40 -2.22 -20.55
C ILE A 93 -6.16 -0.97 -19.72
N PHE A 94 -4.89 -0.60 -19.55
CA PHE A 94 -4.48 0.62 -18.86
C PHE A 94 -3.79 1.57 -19.82
N ALA A 95 -4.20 2.84 -19.82
CA ALA A 95 -3.51 3.87 -20.58
C ALA A 95 -3.78 5.27 -20.02
N SER A 96 -2.78 6.14 -20.03
CA SER A 96 -2.98 7.59 -19.89
C SER A 96 -3.44 8.20 -21.21
N ASP A 97 -4.03 9.40 -21.15
CA ASP A 97 -4.46 10.10 -22.37
C ASP A 97 -3.26 10.42 -23.28
N ASP A 98 -2.10 10.74 -22.70
CA ASP A 98 -0.86 10.97 -23.44
C ASP A 98 -0.41 9.69 -24.18
N GLN A 99 -0.48 8.52 -23.54
CA GLN A 99 -0.16 7.24 -24.19
C GLN A 99 -1.08 6.98 -25.39
N LEU A 100 -2.39 7.20 -25.24
CA LEU A 100 -3.36 7.00 -26.32
C LEU A 100 -3.13 7.96 -27.49
N SER A 101 -2.81 9.23 -27.22
CA SER A 101 -2.53 10.24 -28.26
C SER A 101 -1.33 9.88 -29.14
N ARG A 102 -0.34 9.17 -28.59
CA ARG A 102 0.87 8.75 -29.30
C ARG A 102 0.65 7.53 -30.19
N LEU A 103 -0.39 6.74 -29.94
CA LEU A 103 -0.74 5.57 -30.75
C LEU A 103 -1.54 5.92 -32.00
N GLN A 104 -1.99 7.17 -32.12
CA GLN A 104 -2.73 7.67 -33.30
C GLN A 104 -1.81 8.25 -34.40
N GLN A 105 -0.49 8.10 -34.26
CA GLN A 105 0.53 8.50 -35.25
C GLN A 105 0.96 7.31 -36.11
#